data_AF-A0A5K1F4Z8-F1
#
_entry.id   AF-A0A5K1F4Z8-F1
#
_cell.length_a   1.000
_cell.length_b   1.000
_cell.length_c   1.000
_cell.angle_alpha   90.00
_cell.angle_beta   90.00
_cell.angle_gamma   90.00
#
_symmetry.space_group_name_H-M   'P 1'
#
loop_
_entity.id
_entity.type
_entity.pdbx_description
1 polymer ?
#
loop_
_entity_poly.entity_id
_entity_poly.type
_entity_poly.pdbx_seq_one_letter_code
_entity_poly.pdbx_strand_id
1 'polypeptide(L)'
;MSSNENSDFSESELEDRVQKSYAQLKGGLFRRNADGTFKCPFCLGKKKQDYRYKEILQHANGVANSPKSLEKAAKHRALEMILMEDAEQLKPSGPPMIDSRPPKHVKLEPKEERFVWPWMAIVANIPTALENEAYVTNGKLKEQFSEFNPAKVTLMWDALGFRGMVVVEFEKNWTGFYCAISFEKSFELRCR
;
A
#
# COMPACT_ATOMS: atom_id res chain seq x y z
N MET A 1 3.49 -7.88 56.75
CA MET A 1 2.84 -8.24 55.48
C MET A 1 2.42 -6.95 54.82
N SER A 2 3.00 -6.60 53.66
CA SER A 2 2.63 -5.39 52.92
C SER A 2 2.17 -5.83 51.55
N SER A 3 0.85 -5.86 51.39
CA SER A 3 0.15 -6.22 50.16
C SER A 3 0.42 -5.13 49.12
N ASN A 4 1.21 -5.44 48.10
CA ASN A 4 1.33 -4.61 46.92
C ASN A 4 0.28 -5.10 45.93
N GLU A 5 -0.87 -4.43 45.92
CA GLU A 5 -1.96 -4.63 44.97
C GLU A 5 -1.46 -4.21 43.56
N ASN A 6 -0.80 -5.13 42.87
CA ASN A 6 -0.71 -5.06 41.41
C ASN A 6 -2.09 -5.38 40.88
N SER A 7 -2.91 -4.34 40.74
CA SER A 7 -4.16 -4.35 39.99
C SER A 7 -3.95 -5.08 38.68
N ASP A 8 -4.54 -6.27 38.59
CA ASP A 8 -4.52 -7.20 37.47
C ASP A 8 -5.32 -6.57 36.32
N PHE A 9 -4.69 -5.69 35.55
CA PHE A 9 -5.27 -5.16 34.32
C PHE A 9 -5.34 -6.31 33.31
N SER A 10 -6.55 -6.67 32.90
CA SER A 10 -6.79 -7.79 31.98
C SER A 10 -6.02 -7.59 30.66
N GLU A 11 -5.46 -8.67 30.13
CA GLU A 11 -4.73 -8.69 28.85
C GLU A 11 -5.54 -8.06 27.70
N SER A 12 -6.88 -8.20 27.74
CA SER A 12 -7.84 -7.59 26.82
C SER A 12 -7.86 -6.05 26.86
N GLU A 13 -7.76 -5.42 28.03
CA GLU A 13 -7.75 -3.95 28.13
C GLU A 13 -6.46 -3.34 27.57
N LEU A 14 -5.35 -4.08 27.68
CA LEU A 14 -4.08 -3.70 27.09
C LEU A 14 -4.14 -3.79 25.56
N GLU A 15 -4.71 -4.87 25.03
CA GLU A 15 -4.87 -5.09 23.58
C GLU A 15 -5.78 -4.03 22.94
N ASP A 16 -6.90 -3.69 23.58
CA ASP A 16 -7.79 -2.61 23.13
C ASP A 16 -7.07 -1.25 23.06
N ARG A 17 -6.24 -0.96 24.07
CA ARG A 17 -5.43 0.27 24.11
C ARG A 17 -4.35 0.29 23.03
N VAL A 18 -3.76 -0.88 22.72
CA VAL A 18 -2.81 -1.04 21.61
C VAL A 18 -3.53 -0.78 20.29
N GLN A 19 -4.67 -1.42 20.06
CA GLN A 19 -5.41 -1.32 18.81
C GLN A 19 -5.93 0.10 18.55
N LYS A 20 -6.43 0.78 19.59
CA LYS A 20 -6.82 2.19 19.50
C LYS A 20 -5.63 3.09 19.13
N SER A 21 -4.47 2.85 19.75
CA SER A 21 -3.25 3.61 19.45
C SER A 21 -2.74 3.33 18.03
N TYR A 22 -2.85 2.08 17.57
CA TYR A 22 -2.50 1.65 16.22
C TYR A 22 -3.35 2.33 15.15
N ALA A 23 -4.67 2.38 15.34
CA ALA A 23 -5.58 3.08 14.43
C ALA A 23 -5.23 4.58 14.31
N GLN A 24 -4.86 5.24 15.41
CA GLN A 24 -4.43 6.64 15.39
C GLN A 24 -3.11 6.84 14.61
N LEU A 25 -2.16 5.91 14.76
CA LEU A 25 -0.88 5.95 14.06
C LEU A 25 -1.05 5.74 12.55
N LYS A 26 -1.87 4.76 12.14
CA LYS A 26 -2.23 4.52 10.72
C LYS A 26 -3.03 5.68 10.12
N GLY A 27 -3.84 6.38 10.91
CA GLY A 27 -4.58 7.58 10.51
C GLY A 27 -3.72 8.81 10.18
N GLY A 28 -2.39 8.70 10.21
CA GLY A 28 -1.45 9.74 9.79
C GLY A 28 -0.66 10.41 10.92
N LEU A 29 -0.83 9.96 12.17
CA LEU A 29 -0.05 10.46 13.30
C LEU A 29 1.43 10.03 13.24
N PHE A 30 1.73 8.94 12.53
CA PHE A 30 3.10 8.46 12.32
C PHE A 30 3.44 8.41 10.83
N ARG A 31 4.51 9.12 10.44
CA ARG A 31 5.04 9.11 9.08
C ARG A 31 6.56 9.22 9.08
N ARG A 32 7.17 8.67 8.03
CA ARG A 32 8.58 8.87 7.70
C ARG A 32 8.80 10.31 7.21
N ASN A 33 9.87 10.94 7.67
CA ASN A 33 10.30 12.26 7.21
C ASN A 33 10.94 12.18 5.81
N ALA A 34 11.06 13.31 5.12
CA ALA A 34 11.67 13.39 3.78
C ALA A 34 13.14 12.94 3.75
N ASP A 35 13.85 13.08 4.87
CA ASP A 35 15.25 12.66 5.06
C ASP A 35 15.40 11.16 5.39
N GLY A 36 14.30 10.40 5.44
CA GLY A 36 14.29 8.98 5.77
C GLY A 36 14.33 8.67 7.27
N THR A 37 14.25 9.68 8.14
CA THR A 37 14.19 9.50 9.60
C THR A 37 12.75 9.36 10.10
N PHE A 38 12.62 8.91 11.35
CA PHE A 38 11.34 8.73 12.03
C PHE A 38 11.32 9.50 13.35
N LYS A 39 10.15 10.02 13.73
CA LYS A 39 9.90 10.64 15.03
C LYS A 39 8.87 9.85 15.80
N CYS A 40 9.14 9.56 17.08
CA CYS A 40 8.14 8.95 17.95
C CYS A 40 7.07 10.00 18.32
N PRO A 41 5.80 9.81 17.93
CA PRO A 41 4.74 10.80 18.17
C PRO A 41 4.37 10.91 19.66
N PHE A 42 4.76 9.93 20.47
CA PHE A 42 4.42 9.86 21.89
C PHE A 42 5.54 10.34 22.82
N CYS A 43 6.73 10.65 22.29
CA CYS A 43 7.91 11.07 23.06
C CYS A 43 8.36 12.49 22.69
N LEU A 44 7.43 13.44 22.66
CA LEU A 44 7.72 14.85 22.41
C LEU A 44 8.67 15.41 23.50
N GLY A 45 9.75 16.09 23.10
CA GLY A 45 10.65 16.81 24.01
C GLY A 45 11.96 16.10 24.42
N LYS A 46 12.31 14.96 23.83
CA LYS A 46 13.63 14.33 24.05
C LYS A 46 14.72 14.87 23.12
N LYS A 47 15.98 14.85 23.58
CA LYS A 47 17.16 15.38 22.85
C LYS A 47 17.41 14.74 21.47
N LYS A 48 17.00 13.48 21.25
CA LYS A 48 17.02 12.83 19.94
C LYS A 48 15.59 12.59 19.51
N GLN A 49 15.17 13.25 18.43
CA GLN A 49 13.85 13.04 17.84
C GLN A 49 13.93 12.34 16.49
N ASP A 50 15.04 12.49 15.77
CA ASP A 50 15.25 11.86 14.48
C ASP A 50 15.93 10.51 14.68
N TYR A 51 15.19 9.44 14.41
CA TYR A 51 15.63 8.07 14.53
C TYR A 51 15.76 7.42 13.15
N ARG A 52 16.80 6.63 12.92
CA ARG A 52 16.80 5.66 11.82
C ARG A 52 15.87 4.49 12.14
N TYR A 53 15.44 3.73 11.13
CA TYR A 53 14.51 2.61 11.29
C TYR A 53 14.85 1.66 12.45
N LYS A 54 16.09 1.17 12.53
CA LYS A 54 16.54 0.28 13.62
C LYS A 54 16.46 0.94 15.00
N GLU A 55 16.74 2.25 15.05
CA GLU A 55 16.77 3.01 16.30
C GLU A 55 15.36 3.32 16.82
N ILE A 56 14.41 3.64 15.92
CA ILE A 56 13.01 3.87 16.31
C ILE A 56 12.35 2.57 16.76
N LEU A 57 12.67 1.44 16.12
CA LEU A 57 12.18 0.12 16.52
C LEU A 57 12.69 -0.26 17.91
N GLN A 58 13.99 -0.11 18.15
CA GLN A 58 14.59 -0.35 19.47
C GLN A 58 14.01 0.59 20.54
N HIS A 59 13.77 1.86 20.19
CA HIS A 59 13.11 2.81 21.07
C HIS A 59 11.68 2.37 21.44
N ALA A 60 10.88 1.97 20.46
CA ALA A 60 9.51 1.52 20.65
C ALA A 60 9.46 0.30 21.58
N ASN A 61 10.26 -0.74 21.29
CA ASN A 61 10.33 -1.96 22.08
C ASN A 61 10.83 -1.68 23.52
N GLY A 62 11.89 -0.87 23.67
CA GLY A 62 12.44 -0.53 24.98
C GLY A 62 11.48 0.26 25.87
N VAL A 63 10.60 1.09 25.28
CA VAL A 63 9.57 1.82 26.04
C VAL A 63 8.35 0.95 26.30
N ALA A 64 7.97 0.08 25.35
CA ALA A 64 6.88 -0.88 25.48
C ALA A 64 7.08 -1.83 26.66
N ASN A 65 8.32 -2.25 26.90
CA ASN A 65 8.69 -3.16 27.98
C ASN A 65 9.12 -2.44 29.28
N SER A 66 8.90 -1.13 29.39
CA SER A 66 9.24 -0.36 30.59
C SER A 66 8.08 -0.33 31.60
N PRO A 67 8.32 -0.49 32.91
CA PRO A 67 7.27 -0.61 33.93
C PRO A 67 6.54 0.71 34.26
N LYS A 68 6.70 1.77 33.46
CA LYS A 68 6.34 3.14 33.85
C LYS A 68 4.87 3.51 33.64
N SER A 69 4.15 2.88 32.70
CA SER A 69 2.72 3.13 32.45
C SER A 69 2.18 2.17 31.38
N LEU A 70 1.03 1.54 31.65
CA LEU A 70 0.31 0.68 30.70
C LEU A 70 -0.06 1.42 29.41
N GLU A 71 -0.49 2.69 29.52
CA GLU A 71 -0.84 3.51 28.37
C GLU A 71 0.36 3.80 27.47
N LYS A 72 1.49 4.12 28.11
CA LYS A 72 2.74 4.38 27.41
C LYS A 72 3.25 3.12 26.72
N ALA A 73 3.13 1.97 27.40
CA ALA A 73 3.49 0.68 26.83
C ALA A 73 2.63 0.35 25.60
N ALA A 74 1.30 0.51 25.71
CA ALA A 74 0.36 0.26 24.61
C ALA A 74 0.66 1.12 23.38
N LYS A 75 0.89 2.43 23.56
CA LYS A 75 1.25 3.36 22.48
C LYS A 75 2.53 2.95 21.76
N HIS A 76 3.55 2.50 22.50
CA HIS A 76 4.83 2.10 21.89
C HIS A 76 4.80 0.70 21.30
N ARG A 77 3.98 -0.22 21.82
CA ARG A 77 3.67 -1.50 21.15
C ARG A 77 2.99 -1.29 19.80
N ALA A 78 2.01 -0.39 19.74
CA ALA A 78 1.35 -0.02 18.49
C ALA A 78 2.34 0.57 17.45
N LEU A 79 3.30 1.37 17.92
CA LEU A 79 4.36 1.92 17.07
C LEU A 79 5.30 0.82 16.54
N GLU A 80 5.66 -0.15 17.38
CA GLU A 80 6.48 -1.30 17.00
C GLU A 80 5.80 -2.14 15.91
N MET A 81 4.49 -2.41 16.04
CA MET A 81 3.71 -3.15 15.05
C MET A 81 3.77 -2.49 13.67
N ILE A 82 3.55 -1.17 13.59
CA ILE A 82 3.57 -0.43 12.32
C ILE A 82 4.96 -0.46 11.68
N LEU A 83 6.01 -0.31 12.49
CA LEU A 83 7.38 -0.40 11.99
C LEU A 83 7.68 -1.78 11.40
N MET A 84 7.27 -2.85 12.10
CA MET A 84 7.45 -4.22 11.62
C MET A 84 6.67 -4.49 10.32
N GLU A 85 5.41 -4.03 10.22
CA GLU A 85 4.62 -4.09 8.97
C GLU A 85 5.33 -3.40 7.80
N ASP A 86 5.86 -2.21 8.02
CA ASP A 86 6.63 -1.47 7.00
C ASP A 86 7.89 -2.24 6.56
N ALA A 87 8.59 -2.92 7.49
CA ALA A 87 9.76 -3.72 7.14
C ALA A 87 9.43 -4.99 6.34
N GLU A 88 8.26 -5.58 6.55
CA GLU A 88 7.81 -6.73 5.77
C GLU A 88 7.45 -6.33 4.34
N GLN A 89 6.90 -5.13 4.13
CA GLN A 89 6.67 -4.56 2.80
C GLN A 89 7.97 -4.21 2.07
N LEU A 90 9.06 -3.97 2.81
CA LEU A 90 10.38 -3.62 2.27
C LEU A 90 11.29 -4.83 2.01
N LYS A 91 10.90 -6.05 2.35
CA LYS A 91 11.67 -7.25 2.00
C LYS A 91 11.53 -7.47 0.48
N PRO A 92 12.61 -7.37 -0.32
CA PRO A 92 12.55 -7.84 -1.69
C PRO A 92 12.27 -9.35 -1.64
N SER A 93 11.20 -9.78 -2.32
CA SER A 93 10.97 -11.19 -2.59
C SER A 93 12.24 -11.71 -3.28
N GLY A 94 12.98 -12.59 -2.59
CA GLY A 94 14.12 -13.28 -3.17
C GLY A 94 13.68 -14.18 -4.34
N PRO A 95 14.63 -14.72 -5.13
CA PRO A 95 14.29 -15.57 -6.27
C PRO A 95 13.39 -16.75 -5.82
N PRO A 96 12.40 -17.16 -6.62
CA PRO A 96 11.44 -18.17 -6.22
C PRO A 96 12.14 -19.52 -6.08
N MET A 97 12.28 -20.01 -4.85
CA MET A 97 12.52 -21.44 -4.61
C MET A 97 11.17 -22.14 -4.52
N ILE A 98 10.99 -23.12 -5.41
CA ILE A 98 9.86 -24.05 -5.44
C ILE A 98 9.90 -24.86 -4.13
N ASP A 99 8.97 -24.62 -3.21
CA ASP A 99 8.73 -25.51 -2.05
C ASP A 99 7.47 -26.35 -2.34
N SER A 100 7.67 -27.65 -2.50
CA SER A 100 6.67 -28.67 -2.84
C SER A 100 5.71 -29.00 -1.68
N ARG A 101 5.42 -28.06 -0.79
CA ARG A 101 4.46 -28.26 0.31
C ARG A 101 3.09 -27.71 -0.05
N PRO A 102 2.00 -28.46 0.20
CA PRO A 102 0.66 -27.99 -0.09
C PRO A 102 0.43 -26.69 0.71
N PRO A 103 0.01 -25.59 0.05
CA PRO A 103 -0.16 -24.33 0.74
C PRO A 103 -1.25 -24.51 1.79
N LYS A 104 -0.87 -24.38 3.07
CA LYS A 104 -1.84 -24.08 4.14
C LYS A 104 -2.61 -22.86 3.66
N HIS A 105 -3.93 -22.95 3.62
CA HIS A 105 -4.81 -21.86 3.22
C HIS A 105 -4.40 -20.56 3.93
N VAL A 106 -3.59 -19.75 3.26
CA VAL A 106 -3.31 -18.37 3.66
C VAL A 106 -4.59 -17.64 3.35
N LYS A 107 -5.35 -17.32 4.39
CA LYS A 107 -6.44 -16.36 4.28
C LYS A 107 -5.75 -15.04 3.91
N LEU A 108 -5.75 -14.71 2.61
CA LEU A 108 -5.33 -13.39 2.15
C LEU A 108 -6.23 -12.39 2.86
N GLU A 109 -5.66 -11.63 3.79
CA GLU A 109 -6.24 -10.36 4.24
C GLU A 109 -6.60 -9.58 2.96
N PRO A 110 -7.83 -9.09 2.80
CA PRO A 110 -8.23 -8.41 1.58
C PRO A 110 -7.31 -7.19 1.42
N LYS A 111 -6.39 -7.25 0.45
CA LYS A 111 -5.61 -6.09 0.04
C LYS A 111 -6.61 -5.01 -0.29
N GLU A 112 -6.59 -3.91 0.45
CA GLU A 112 -7.37 -2.72 0.11
C GLU A 112 -6.92 -2.27 -1.29
N GLU A 113 -7.73 -2.60 -2.28
CA GLU A 113 -7.46 -2.29 -3.67
C GLU A 113 -7.65 -0.78 -3.88
N ARG A 114 -6.60 -0.12 -4.37
CA ARG A 114 -6.60 1.32 -4.60
C ARG A 114 -6.73 1.58 -6.09
N PHE A 115 -7.56 2.55 -6.45
CA PHE A 115 -7.77 2.99 -7.82
C PHE A 115 -7.17 4.38 -8.05
N VAL A 116 -6.81 4.67 -9.30
CA VAL A 116 -6.39 6.02 -9.70
C VAL A 116 -7.64 6.86 -9.99
N TRP A 117 -7.58 8.15 -9.64
CA TRP A 117 -8.62 9.13 -9.96
C TRP A 117 -8.04 10.23 -10.87
N PRO A 118 -8.68 10.57 -12.01
CA PRO A 118 -9.87 9.94 -12.60
C PRO A 118 -9.69 8.44 -12.90
N TRP A 119 -10.78 7.69 -13.06
CA TRP A 119 -10.70 6.25 -13.31
C TRP A 119 -9.95 5.99 -14.62
N MET A 120 -8.93 5.14 -14.55
CA MET A 120 -8.07 4.85 -15.69
C MET A 120 -7.77 3.36 -15.79
N ALA A 121 -7.69 2.88 -17.04
CA ALA A 121 -7.18 1.56 -17.38
C ALA A 121 -5.93 1.71 -18.26
N ILE A 122 -4.98 0.77 -18.13
CA ILE A 122 -3.80 0.70 -18.98
C ILE A 122 -3.97 -0.52 -19.88
N VAL A 123 -3.84 -0.33 -21.19
CA VAL A 123 -3.79 -1.42 -22.16
C VAL A 123 -2.37 -1.49 -22.70
N ALA A 124 -1.75 -2.65 -22.57
CA ALA A 124 -0.44 -2.94 -23.13
C ALA A 124 -0.55 -3.90 -24.32
N ASN A 125 0.56 -4.13 -25.00
CA ASN A 125 0.66 -5.04 -26.15
C ASN A 125 -0.24 -4.63 -27.33
N ILE A 126 -0.43 -3.32 -27.54
CA ILE A 126 -1.06 -2.81 -28.75
C ILE A 126 -0.11 -3.03 -29.94
N PRO A 127 -0.58 -3.62 -31.06
CA PRO A 127 0.24 -3.82 -32.25
C PRO A 127 0.86 -2.51 -32.75
N THR A 128 2.15 -2.56 -33.04
CA THR A 128 2.93 -1.45 -33.58
C THR A 128 3.60 -1.85 -34.88
N ALA A 129 3.80 -0.88 -35.77
CA ALA A 129 4.53 -1.03 -37.02
C ALA A 129 5.68 -0.01 -37.07
N LEU A 130 6.81 -0.38 -37.66
CA LEU A 130 7.91 0.55 -37.93
C LEU A 130 7.64 1.25 -39.26
N GLU A 131 7.38 2.56 -39.20
CA GLU A 131 7.13 3.41 -40.36
C GLU A 131 8.00 4.66 -40.27
N ASN A 132 8.77 4.96 -41.33
CA ASN A 132 9.66 6.14 -41.38
C ASN A 132 10.53 6.29 -40.10
N GLU A 133 11.17 5.20 -39.67
CA GLU A 133 12.05 5.13 -38.49
C GLU A 133 11.36 5.34 -37.13
N ALA A 134 10.02 5.44 -37.08
CA ALA A 134 9.24 5.55 -35.85
C ALA A 134 8.24 4.41 -35.71
N TYR A 135 8.01 3.95 -34.48
CA TYR A 135 6.90 3.04 -34.20
C TYR A 135 5.57 3.80 -34.25
N VAL A 136 4.60 3.28 -34.98
CA VAL A 136 3.25 3.86 -35.09
C VAL A 136 2.19 2.81 -34.79
N THR A 137 0.96 3.26 -34.57
CA THR A 137 -0.22 2.40 -34.53
C THR A 137 -1.28 2.91 -35.50
N ASN A 138 -1.87 1.96 -36.20
CA ASN A 138 -2.83 2.15 -37.28
C ASN A 138 -4.27 2.02 -36.75
N GLY A 139 -4.43 1.70 -35.46
CA GLY A 139 -5.71 1.41 -34.83
C GLY A 139 -6.44 2.67 -34.36
N LYS A 140 -7.73 2.75 -34.65
CA LYS A 140 -8.64 3.71 -34.01
C LYS A 140 -9.02 3.20 -32.62
N LEU A 141 -8.06 3.24 -31.69
CA LEU A 141 -8.19 2.66 -30.34
C LEU A 141 -9.42 3.21 -29.58
N LYS A 142 -9.77 4.49 -29.76
CA LYS A 142 -10.97 5.06 -29.15
C LYS A 142 -12.27 4.43 -29.68
N GLU A 143 -12.34 4.10 -30.97
CA GLU A 143 -13.50 3.41 -31.55
C GLU A 143 -13.56 1.95 -31.07
N GLN A 144 -12.42 1.27 -30.96
CA GLN A 144 -12.34 -0.10 -30.46
C GLN A 144 -12.86 -0.24 -29.02
N PHE A 145 -12.67 0.79 -28.19
CA PHE A 145 -13.11 0.79 -26.80
C PHE A 145 -14.45 1.51 -26.59
N SER A 146 -15.14 1.90 -27.68
CA SER A 146 -16.35 2.73 -27.60
C SER A 146 -17.49 2.11 -26.79
N GLU A 147 -17.59 0.78 -26.75
CA GLU A 147 -18.59 0.05 -25.95
C GLU A 147 -18.49 0.36 -24.44
N PHE A 148 -17.30 0.77 -23.97
CA PHE A 148 -17.04 1.11 -22.57
C PHE A 148 -17.15 2.62 -22.28
N ASN A 149 -17.54 3.42 -23.28
CA ASN A 149 -17.69 4.87 -23.16
C ASN A 149 -16.45 5.60 -22.56
N PRO A 150 -15.24 5.43 -23.14
CA PRO A 150 -14.04 6.10 -22.65
C PRO A 150 -14.11 7.61 -22.90
N ALA A 151 -13.81 8.40 -21.87
CA ALA A 151 -13.73 9.85 -21.98
C ALA A 151 -12.53 10.25 -22.86
N LYS A 152 -11.38 9.61 -22.64
CA LYS A 152 -10.14 9.88 -23.38
C LYS A 152 -9.29 8.62 -23.53
N VAL A 153 -8.61 8.50 -24.67
CA VAL A 153 -7.58 7.47 -24.91
C VAL A 153 -6.29 8.18 -25.25
N THR A 154 -5.25 7.97 -24.44
CA THR A 154 -3.93 8.62 -24.59
C THR A 154 -2.90 7.57 -24.99
N LEU A 155 -2.25 7.79 -26.13
CA LEU A 155 -1.16 6.97 -26.62
C LEU A 155 0.14 7.32 -25.87
N MET A 156 0.91 6.30 -25.46
CA MET A 156 2.24 6.51 -24.89
C MET A 156 3.31 6.54 -25.98
N TRP A 157 3.95 7.70 -26.12
CA TRP A 157 5.01 7.96 -27.10
C TRP A 157 6.36 8.17 -26.40
N ASP A 158 7.44 7.77 -27.07
CA ASP A 158 8.81 8.15 -26.73
C ASP A 158 9.58 8.62 -27.98
N ALA A 159 10.90 8.82 -27.84
CA ALA A 159 11.76 9.26 -28.93
C ALA A 159 11.82 8.28 -30.12
N LEU A 160 11.48 7.00 -29.91
CA LEU A 160 11.44 5.96 -30.94
C LEU A 160 10.02 5.75 -31.50
N GLY A 161 9.01 6.41 -30.94
CA GLY A 161 7.62 6.36 -31.39
C GLY A 161 6.67 5.75 -30.36
N PHE A 162 5.60 5.13 -30.85
CA PHE A 162 4.55 4.54 -30.04
C PHE A 162 5.01 3.24 -29.35
N ARG A 163 4.79 3.13 -28.04
CA ARG A 163 5.33 2.05 -27.20
C ARG A 163 4.41 0.83 -27.04
N GLY A 164 3.32 0.75 -27.80
CA GLY A 164 2.35 -0.34 -27.67
C GLY A 164 1.54 -0.27 -26.37
N MET A 165 1.49 0.89 -25.72
CA MET A 165 0.74 1.12 -24.48
C MET A 165 -0.18 2.32 -24.59
N VAL A 166 -1.39 2.20 -24.06
CA VAL A 166 -2.36 3.29 -23.99
C VAL A 166 -2.99 3.40 -22.61
N VAL A 167 -3.31 4.63 -22.23
CA VAL A 167 -4.10 4.96 -21.05
C VAL A 167 -5.51 5.33 -21.49
N VAL A 168 -6.50 4.60 -20.98
CA VAL A 168 -7.92 4.84 -21.19
C VAL A 168 -8.48 5.50 -19.95
N GLU A 169 -8.91 6.75 -20.06
CA GLU A 169 -9.53 7.54 -18.99
C GLU A 169 -11.06 7.50 -19.14
N PHE A 170 -11.76 7.35 -18.03
CA PHE A 170 -13.22 7.35 -17.94
C PHE A 170 -13.73 8.59 -17.20
N GLU A 171 -15.05 8.80 -17.24
CA GLU A 171 -15.72 9.93 -16.61
C GLU A 171 -15.44 10.05 -15.11
N LYS A 172 -15.34 11.28 -14.59
CA LYS A 172 -15.03 11.59 -13.18
C LYS A 172 -16.26 11.45 -12.28
N ASN A 173 -16.95 10.31 -12.36
CA ASN A 173 -18.15 9.99 -11.59
C ASN A 173 -18.31 8.46 -11.43
N TRP A 174 -19.33 8.02 -10.70
CA TRP A 174 -19.59 6.58 -10.49
C TRP A 174 -19.88 5.81 -11.78
N THR A 175 -20.50 6.44 -12.78
CA THR A 175 -20.69 5.80 -14.10
C THR A 175 -19.36 5.48 -14.75
N GLY A 176 -18.39 6.40 -14.71
CA GLY A 176 -17.04 6.16 -15.19
C GLY A 176 -16.33 5.04 -14.45
N PHE A 177 -16.59 4.87 -13.14
CA PHE A 177 -16.07 3.73 -12.36
C PHE A 177 -16.62 2.41 -12.89
N TYR A 178 -17.94 2.31 -13.08
CA TYR A 178 -18.55 1.10 -13.63
C TYR A 178 -18.04 0.78 -15.05
N CYS A 179 -17.86 1.79 -15.88
CA CYS A 179 -17.25 1.65 -17.20
C CYS A 179 -15.83 1.10 -17.12
N ALA A 180 -14.99 1.62 -16.21
CA ALA A 180 -13.61 1.17 -16.01
C ALA A 180 -13.53 -0.30 -15.55
N ILE A 181 -14.36 -0.70 -14.58
CA ILE A 181 -14.42 -2.09 -14.09
C ILE A 181 -14.97 -3.03 -15.17
N SER A 182 -15.97 -2.60 -15.94
CA SER A 182 -16.48 -3.40 -17.06
C SER A 182 -15.43 -3.58 -18.16
N PHE A 183 -14.65 -2.52 -18.43
CA PHE A 183 -13.52 -2.57 -19.34
C PHE A 183 -12.51 -3.62 -18.88
N GLU A 184 -12.03 -3.55 -17.64
CA GLU A 184 -11.08 -4.51 -17.06
C GLU A 184 -11.57 -5.96 -17.18
N LYS A 185 -12.79 -6.25 -16.70
CA LYS A 185 -13.39 -7.59 -16.74
C LYS A 185 -13.52 -8.15 -18.17
N SER A 186 -13.72 -7.29 -19.16
CA SER A 186 -13.79 -7.74 -20.56
C SER A 186 -12.47 -8.33 -21.07
N PHE A 187 -11.31 -7.92 -20.52
CA PHE A 187 -10.01 -8.50 -20.87
C PHE A 187 -9.75 -9.80 -20.11
N GLU A 188 -10.24 -9.95 -18.88
CA GLU A 188 -10.15 -11.20 -18.12
C GLU A 188 -10.92 -12.34 -18.80
N LEU A 189 -12.12 -12.05 -19.35
CA LEU A 189 -12.98 -13.04 -19.99
C LEU A 189 -12.51 -13.45 -21.40
N ARG A 190 -11.67 -12.64 -22.06
CA ARG A 190 -11.17 -12.89 -23.41
C ARG A 190 -9.82 -13.62 -23.46
N CYS A 191 -9.16 -13.81 -22.32
CA CYS A 191 -7.84 -14.47 -22.20
C CYS A 191 -7.93 -15.97 -21.83
N ARG A 192 -9.01 -16.68 -22.19
CA ARG A 192 -9.13 -18.14 -22.03
C ARG A 192 -9.09 -18.87 -23.36
#